data_AF-A0A7V0MTY1-F1
#
_entry.id   AF-A0A7V0MTY1-F1
#
_cell.length_a   1.000
_cell.length_b   1.000
_cell.length_c   1.000
_cell.angle_alpha   90.00
_cell.angle_beta   90.00
_cell.angle_gamma   90.00
#
_symmetry.space_group_name_H-M   'P 1'
#
loop_
_entity.id
_entity.type
_entity.pdbx_description
1 polymer ?
#
loop_
_entity_poly.entity_id
_entity_poly.type
_entity_poly.pdbx_seq_one_letter_code
_entity_poly.pdbx_strand_id
1 'polypeptide(L)'
;MECATSFSGRLGRVAFVQQFVLLHNRNMFTKSLAFLSIVLFSALSSLALPPDSLREAVVLILANEGEHLSVGSGFIIHSSGLIATCYHVVADASVIQVKLPNGQLQQARLESWDETYDLAILRIPARALSPVRIGNPYKIQFGERVYAFGYPLPDLGPNLIVTVGQFSGWRPFQKGKVLQLDIQINPGNSGGPLVNERGEVIGIVFSRLNPWIYLYLTGEIPTGTIAFAMPVTYLWPILGKERYDIFRPLTTGASERGPGLKSESPPSSTRTTPGSFCILSGIADLAPIAFGLCLQSHGQFGGGRLEFDVYAHGEIKSEEDILGIAFGVGLFGGIKLLVIRPYMGVSVGWLYARAFAGVDLTWGSLLARIEAVSTWAPNPYVTGELIKLGLGLEW
;
A
#
# COMPACT_ATOMS: atom_id res chain seq x y z
N MET A 1 4.65 -40.57 -24.20
CA MET A 1 4.53 -39.30 -24.94
C MET A 1 5.15 -38.22 -24.09
N GLU A 2 6.20 -37.63 -24.63
CA GLU A 2 7.07 -36.63 -24.02
C GLU A 2 6.36 -35.29 -23.83
N CYS A 3 6.72 -34.53 -22.79
CA CYS A 3 7.49 -33.30 -22.96
C CYS A 3 8.02 -32.84 -21.60
N ALA A 4 9.35 -32.75 -21.50
CA ALA A 4 10.07 -32.21 -20.36
C ALA A 4 10.41 -30.72 -20.60
N THR A 5 11.08 -30.13 -19.59
CA THR A 5 11.89 -28.90 -19.56
C THR A 5 11.16 -27.63 -19.11
N SER A 6 11.69 -26.74 -18.26
CA SER A 6 12.95 -26.67 -17.50
C SER A 6 12.81 -25.49 -16.53
N PHE A 7 12.76 -25.71 -15.21
CA PHE A 7 12.95 -24.64 -14.21
C PHE A 7 14.38 -24.72 -13.69
N SER A 8 15.29 -24.01 -14.37
CA SER A 8 16.70 -23.93 -14.03
C SER A 8 16.96 -22.77 -13.07
N GLY A 9 16.97 -23.07 -11.78
CA GLY A 9 17.50 -22.20 -10.74
C GLY A 9 17.82 -23.02 -9.50
N ARG A 10 19.01 -22.85 -8.93
CA ARG A 10 19.45 -23.56 -7.71
C ARG A 10 18.43 -23.40 -6.57
N LEU A 11 17.70 -22.28 -6.50
CA LEU A 11 16.63 -21.99 -5.55
C LEU A 11 15.34 -22.80 -5.79
N GLY A 12 14.93 -22.99 -7.06
CA GLY A 12 13.73 -23.76 -7.41
C GLY A 12 13.88 -25.26 -7.09
N ARG A 13 15.10 -25.80 -7.25
CA ARG A 13 15.40 -27.19 -6.84
C ARG A 13 15.38 -27.39 -5.32
N VAL A 14 15.77 -26.38 -4.54
CA VAL A 14 15.70 -26.46 -3.07
C VAL A 14 14.25 -26.43 -2.58
N ALA A 15 13.41 -25.55 -3.14
CA ALA A 15 11.98 -25.47 -2.81
C ALA A 15 11.21 -26.76 -3.16
N PHE A 16 11.50 -27.35 -4.33
CA PHE A 16 10.83 -28.57 -4.79
C PHE A 16 11.27 -29.81 -4.00
N VAL A 17 12.55 -29.91 -3.63
CA VAL A 17 13.06 -30.99 -2.78
C VAL A 17 12.56 -30.86 -1.33
N GLN A 18 12.41 -29.64 -0.81
CA GLN A 18 11.78 -29.42 0.51
C GLN A 18 10.30 -29.83 0.54
N GLN A 19 9.53 -29.49 -0.49
CA GLN A 19 8.11 -29.88 -0.61
C GLN A 19 7.93 -31.41 -0.64
N PHE A 20 8.81 -32.13 -1.32
CA PHE A 20 8.71 -33.60 -1.41
C PHE A 20 9.10 -34.32 -0.12
N VAL A 21 10.10 -33.84 0.62
CA VAL A 21 10.50 -34.43 1.91
C VAL A 21 9.44 -34.19 3.00
N LEU A 22 8.70 -33.07 2.93
CA LEU A 22 7.64 -32.72 3.90
C LEU A 22 6.35 -33.54 3.72
N LEU A 23 6.04 -34.00 2.52
CA LEU A 23 4.84 -34.79 2.23
C LEU A 23 4.94 -36.26 2.65
N HIS A 24 6.15 -36.77 2.94
CA HIS A 24 6.36 -38.18 3.26
C HIS A 24 6.54 -38.50 4.75
N ASN A 25 6.54 -37.49 5.63
CA ASN A 25 6.78 -37.71 7.07
C ASN A 25 5.49 -37.58 7.90
N ARG A 26 5.20 -38.59 8.72
CA ARG A 26 3.92 -38.75 9.45
C ARG A 26 3.81 -37.96 10.76
N ASN A 27 4.83 -37.20 11.15
CA ASN A 27 4.85 -36.48 12.43
C ASN A 27 4.21 -35.09 12.32
N MET A 28 3.13 -34.84 13.09
CA MET A 28 2.39 -33.56 13.09
C MET A 28 3.26 -32.34 13.43
N PHE A 29 4.26 -32.49 14.29
CA PHE A 29 5.14 -31.39 14.70
C PHE A 29 5.91 -30.75 13.55
N THR A 30 6.30 -31.53 12.54
CA THR A 30 7.06 -31.05 11.37
C THR A 30 6.16 -30.32 10.37
N LYS A 31 4.86 -30.68 10.31
CA LYS A 31 3.85 -30.01 9.48
C LYS A 31 3.45 -28.65 10.07
N SER A 32 3.33 -28.54 11.39
CA SER A 32 3.02 -27.26 12.06
C SER A 32 4.16 -26.24 11.92
N LEU A 33 5.42 -26.68 11.97
CA LEU A 33 6.59 -25.82 11.70
C LEU A 33 6.66 -25.36 10.23
N ALA A 34 6.24 -26.19 9.28
CA ALA A 34 6.17 -25.84 7.86
C ALA A 34 4.98 -24.90 7.54
N PHE A 35 3.85 -25.05 8.23
CA PHE A 35 2.73 -24.12 8.11
C PHE A 35 3.05 -22.77 8.74
N LEU A 36 3.73 -22.78 9.88
CA LEU A 36 4.24 -21.56 10.53
C LEU A 36 5.27 -20.84 9.65
N SER A 37 6.13 -21.55 8.90
CA SER A 37 7.08 -20.92 7.98
C SER A 37 6.42 -20.36 6.73
N ILE A 38 5.32 -20.95 6.23
CA ILE A 38 4.52 -20.40 5.13
C ILE A 38 3.77 -19.14 5.57
N VAL A 39 3.17 -19.16 6.77
CA VAL A 39 2.52 -17.98 7.38
C VAL A 39 3.54 -16.89 7.71
N LEU A 40 4.74 -17.26 8.19
CA LEU A 40 5.85 -16.30 8.34
C LEU A 40 6.28 -15.75 6.98
N PHE A 41 6.32 -16.56 5.93
CA PHE A 41 6.76 -16.13 4.60
C PHE A 41 5.75 -15.20 3.92
N SER A 42 4.45 -15.43 4.09
CA SER A 42 3.39 -14.52 3.62
C SER A 42 3.32 -13.23 4.47
N ALA A 43 3.60 -13.30 5.77
CA ALA A 43 3.74 -12.13 6.64
C ALA A 43 5.06 -11.36 6.43
N LEU A 44 6.15 -12.02 6.03
CA LEU A 44 7.43 -11.36 5.69
C LEU A 44 7.37 -10.70 4.31
N SER A 45 6.61 -11.27 3.38
CA SER A 45 6.40 -10.69 2.04
C SER A 45 5.65 -9.35 2.11
N SER A 46 4.87 -9.12 3.16
CA SER A 46 4.17 -7.86 3.41
C SER A 46 5.01 -6.84 4.18
N LEU A 47 6.30 -7.13 4.45
CA LEU A 47 7.27 -6.22 5.07
C LEU A 47 8.48 -5.94 4.16
N ALA A 48 8.36 -6.13 2.85
CA ALA A 48 9.42 -5.78 1.91
C ALA A 48 9.65 -4.26 1.94
N LEU A 49 10.72 -3.83 2.61
CA LEU A 49 11.22 -2.48 2.49
C LEU A 49 11.81 -2.31 1.08
N PRO A 50 11.70 -1.12 0.47
CA PRO A 50 12.39 -0.79 -0.77
C PRO A 50 13.90 -1.10 -0.65
N PRO A 51 14.57 -1.44 -1.76
CA PRO A 51 15.96 -1.89 -1.74
C PRO A 51 16.89 -0.87 -1.04
N ASP A 52 17.81 -1.37 -0.21
CA ASP A 52 18.76 -0.55 0.57
C ASP A 52 19.56 0.44 -0.28
N SER A 53 19.76 0.15 -1.57
CA SER A 53 20.44 1.02 -2.53
C SER A 53 19.81 2.42 -2.65
N LEU A 54 18.51 2.58 -2.33
CA LEU A 54 17.88 3.90 -2.30
C LEU A 54 18.41 4.77 -1.17
N ARG A 55 18.80 4.18 -0.03
CA ARG A 55 19.34 4.92 1.13
C ARG A 55 20.64 5.64 0.78
N GLU A 56 21.45 5.07 -0.11
CA GLU A 56 22.70 5.66 -0.60
C GLU A 56 22.49 6.85 -1.55
N ALA A 57 21.27 7.03 -2.05
CA ALA A 57 20.93 8.11 -2.96
C ALA A 57 20.20 9.28 -2.28
N VAL A 58 19.71 9.13 -1.04
CA VAL A 58 18.99 10.17 -0.29
C VAL A 58 19.99 11.01 0.48
N VAL A 59 19.83 12.33 0.46
CA VAL A 59 20.77 13.29 1.04
C VAL A 59 20.07 14.26 1.99
N LEU A 60 20.80 14.76 2.98
CA LEU A 60 20.35 15.82 3.87
C LEU A 60 20.76 17.17 3.28
N ILE A 61 19.83 18.13 3.26
CA ILE A 61 20.04 19.48 2.76
C ILE A 61 20.02 20.45 3.92
N LEU A 62 21.05 21.28 3.99
CA LEU A 62 21.22 22.35 4.97
C LEU A 62 21.33 23.67 4.18
N ALA A 63 20.33 24.53 4.32
CA ALA A 63 20.25 25.79 3.61
C ALA A 63 20.25 26.93 4.63
N ASN A 64 21.30 27.75 4.64
CA ASN A 64 21.47 28.84 5.59
C ASN A 64 21.08 30.18 4.96
N GLU A 65 20.30 30.97 5.69
CA GLU A 65 19.97 32.36 5.41
C GLU A 65 20.28 33.20 6.66
N GLY A 66 21.48 33.78 6.73
CA GLY A 66 21.92 34.51 7.93
C GLY A 66 21.96 33.59 9.16
N GLU A 67 21.14 33.91 10.17
CA GLU A 67 20.99 33.13 11.41
C GLU A 67 19.95 31.99 11.28
N HIS A 68 19.19 31.93 10.18
CA HIS A 68 18.16 30.92 9.97
C HIS A 68 18.70 29.72 9.18
N LEU A 69 18.53 28.51 9.73
CA LEU A 69 18.86 27.24 9.08
C LEU A 69 17.56 26.53 8.64
N SER A 70 17.41 26.36 7.32
CA SER A 70 16.43 25.48 6.71
C SER A 70 17.02 24.08 6.54
N VAL A 71 16.26 23.07 6.97
CA VAL A 71 16.65 21.66 6.88
C VAL A 71 15.62 20.89 6.08
N GLY A 72 16.09 20.11 5.11
CA GLY A 72 15.24 19.27 4.28
C GLY A 72 15.98 18.06 3.75
N SER A 73 15.29 17.33 2.88
CA SER A 73 15.80 16.13 2.23
C SER A 73 15.93 16.35 0.72
N GLY A 74 16.78 15.57 0.09
CA GLY A 74 16.87 15.50 -1.36
C GLY A 74 17.29 14.11 -1.79
N PHE A 75 17.37 13.89 -3.10
CA PHE A 75 17.88 12.63 -3.62
C PHE A 75 18.61 12.81 -4.95
N ILE A 76 19.65 11.99 -5.15
CA ILE A 76 20.49 12.02 -6.34
C ILE A 76 19.70 11.46 -7.52
N ILE A 77 19.50 12.29 -8.54
CA ILE A 77 18.79 11.93 -9.77
C ILE A 77 19.73 11.68 -10.95
N HIS A 78 21.01 12.08 -10.85
CA HIS A 78 22.00 11.83 -11.90
C HIS A 78 23.42 11.68 -11.35
N SER A 79 24.21 10.82 -11.98
CA SER A 79 25.60 10.50 -11.58
C SER A 79 26.58 11.67 -11.68
N SER A 80 26.20 12.75 -12.38
CA SER A 80 26.95 14.02 -12.44
C SER A 80 26.80 14.91 -11.21
N GLY A 81 25.97 14.51 -10.23
CA GLY A 81 25.70 15.30 -9.02
C GLY A 81 24.41 16.10 -9.07
N LEU A 82 23.42 15.72 -9.89
CA LEU A 82 22.06 16.31 -9.84
C LEU A 82 21.29 15.73 -8.67
N ILE A 83 20.71 16.63 -7.87
CA ILE A 83 19.89 16.31 -6.71
C ILE A 83 18.56 17.03 -6.87
N ALA A 84 17.45 16.33 -6.69
CA ALA A 84 16.13 16.92 -6.59
C ALA A 84 15.78 17.21 -5.11
N THR A 85 15.06 18.30 -4.88
CA THR A 85 14.49 18.68 -3.59
C THR A 85 13.29 19.63 -3.77
N CYS A 86 12.75 20.13 -2.67
CA CYS A 86 11.73 21.16 -2.62
C CYS A 86 12.33 22.56 -2.72
N TYR A 87 11.70 23.47 -3.48
CA TYR A 87 12.22 24.84 -3.65
C TYR A 87 12.25 25.64 -2.34
N HIS A 88 11.19 25.57 -1.52
CA HIS A 88 11.13 26.25 -0.23
C HIS A 88 12.21 25.82 0.77
N VAL A 89 12.86 24.68 0.55
CA VAL A 89 13.99 24.25 1.39
C VAL A 89 15.20 25.16 1.15
N VAL A 90 15.34 25.68 -0.07
CA VAL A 90 16.56 26.35 -0.57
C VAL A 90 16.36 27.77 -1.10
N ALA A 91 15.11 28.26 -1.19
CA ALA A 91 14.74 29.50 -1.88
C ALA A 91 15.56 30.73 -1.44
N ASP A 92 15.70 30.94 -0.12
CA ASP A 92 16.33 32.14 0.43
C ASP A 92 17.77 31.89 0.95
N ALA A 93 18.31 30.70 0.66
CA ALA A 93 19.60 30.30 1.21
C ALA A 93 20.77 31.02 0.55
N SER A 94 21.61 31.68 1.36
CA SER A 94 22.90 32.22 0.92
C SER A 94 23.95 31.13 0.73
N VAL A 95 23.86 30.05 1.51
CA VAL A 95 24.74 28.88 1.42
C VAL A 95 23.89 27.61 1.49
N ILE A 96 24.03 26.76 0.48
CA ILE A 96 23.41 25.43 0.44
C ILE A 96 24.51 24.37 0.60
N GLN A 97 24.35 23.50 1.59
CA GLN A 97 25.20 22.33 1.82
C GLN A 97 24.37 21.06 1.70
N VAL A 98 24.96 20.04 1.09
CA VAL A 98 24.40 18.70 0.98
C VAL A 98 25.28 17.74 1.76
N LYS A 99 24.71 17.02 2.71
CA LYS A 99 25.37 15.91 3.38
C LYS A 99 25.00 14.61 2.68
N LEU A 100 25.99 13.97 2.08
CA LEU A 100 25.87 12.65 1.45
C LEU A 100 25.76 11.54 2.51
N PRO A 101 25.25 10.34 2.17
CA PRO A 101 25.15 9.21 3.09
C PRO A 101 26.47 8.76 3.71
N ASN A 102 27.58 8.97 3.00
CA ASN A 102 28.93 8.73 3.51
C ASN A 102 29.40 9.76 4.56
N GLY A 103 28.56 10.73 4.91
CA GLY A 103 28.82 11.80 5.87
C GLY A 103 29.49 13.03 5.30
N GLN A 104 29.94 13.01 4.04
CA GLN A 104 30.62 14.15 3.42
C GLN A 104 29.66 15.31 3.17
N LEU A 105 30.09 16.51 3.55
CA LEU A 105 29.42 17.76 3.23
C LEU A 105 29.97 18.33 1.92
N GLN A 106 29.07 18.67 1.01
CA GLN A 106 29.38 19.28 -0.29
C GLN A 106 28.61 20.59 -0.42
N GLN A 107 29.29 21.65 -0.87
CA GLN A 107 28.59 22.88 -1.22
C GLN A 107 27.81 22.64 -2.51
N ALA A 108 26.52 23.02 -2.50
CA ALA A 108 25.63 22.88 -3.64
C ALA A 108 25.32 24.25 -4.25
N ARG A 109 25.03 24.24 -5.55
CA ARG A 109 24.46 25.39 -6.27
C ARG A 109 23.02 25.07 -6.67
N LEU A 110 22.14 26.06 -6.60
CA LEU A 110 20.82 25.97 -7.20
C LEU A 110 20.97 26.05 -8.72
N GLU A 111 20.67 24.96 -9.42
CA GLU A 111 20.82 24.84 -10.88
C GLU A 111 19.58 25.37 -11.61
N SER A 112 18.40 24.97 -11.12
CA SER A 112 17.09 25.35 -11.67
C SER A 112 16.00 25.09 -10.64
N TRP A 113 14.85 25.74 -10.80
CA TRP A 113 13.69 25.58 -9.92
C TRP A 113 12.37 25.88 -10.63
N ASP A 114 11.30 25.41 -10.02
CA ASP A 114 9.91 25.73 -10.32
C ASP A 114 9.23 26.14 -9.01
N GLU A 115 8.97 27.44 -8.85
CA GLU A 115 8.29 27.97 -7.67
C GLU A 115 6.82 27.53 -7.60
N THR A 116 6.16 27.32 -8.75
CA THR A 116 4.74 26.94 -8.80
C THR A 116 4.50 25.53 -8.25
N TYR A 117 5.41 24.61 -8.55
CA TYR A 117 5.37 23.23 -8.07
C TYR A 117 6.28 22.96 -6.87
N ASP A 118 6.95 23.98 -6.35
CA ASP A 118 7.92 23.87 -5.27
C ASP A 118 9.02 22.82 -5.53
N LEU A 119 9.64 22.86 -6.71
CA LEU A 119 10.69 21.92 -7.08
C LEU A 119 12.01 22.65 -7.32
N ALA A 120 13.11 22.07 -6.86
CA ALA A 120 14.45 22.59 -7.11
C ALA A 120 15.41 21.48 -7.50
N ILE A 121 16.34 21.81 -8.39
CA ILE A 121 17.47 20.98 -8.77
C ILE A 121 18.75 21.63 -8.24
N LEU A 122 19.52 20.86 -7.49
CA LEU A 122 20.82 21.24 -6.98
C LEU A 122 21.95 20.56 -7.76
N ARG A 123 23.11 21.21 -7.77
CA ARG A 123 24.37 20.69 -8.29
C ARG A 123 25.46 20.68 -7.22
N ILE A 124 26.05 19.50 -7.01
CA ILE A 124 27.26 19.33 -6.20
C ILE A 124 28.46 18.94 -7.08
N PRO A 125 29.69 19.29 -6.68
CA PRO A 125 30.91 18.94 -7.41
C PRO A 125 31.34 17.48 -7.17
N ALA A 126 30.42 16.52 -7.31
CA ALA A 126 30.69 15.09 -7.15
C ALA A 126 30.29 14.32 -8.42
N ARG A 127 31.05 13.26 -8.74
CA ARG A 127 30.82 12.39 -9.90
C ARG A 127 30.73 10.93 -9.47
N ALA A 128 30.20 10.09 -10.36
CA ALA A 128 30.01 8.65 -10.13
C ALA A 128 29.13 8.33 -8.92
N LEU A 129 28.16 9.21 -8.63
CA LEU A 129 27.12 8.95 -7.65
C LEU A 129 26.14 7.90 -8.19
N SER A 130 25.51 7.15 -7.28
CA SER A 130 24.44 6.20 -7.58
C SER A 130 23.09 6.92 -7.58
N PRO A 131 22.49 7.23 -8.75
CA PRO A 131 21.20 7.88 -8.81
C PRO A 131 20.06 6.92 -8.50
N VAL A 132 18.93 7.47 -8.04
CA VAL A 132 17.68 6.73 -7.91
C VAL A 132 17.14 6.28 -9.28
N ARG A 133 16.28 5.27 -9.28
CA ARG A 133 15.47 4.93 -10.46
C ARG A 133 14.21 5.76 -10.47
N ILE A 134 13.90 6.39 -11.60
CA ILE A 134 12.69 7.19 -11.78
C ILE A 134 11.57 6.30 -12.35
N GLY A 135 10.43 6.29 -11.67
CA GLY A 135 9.24 5.54 -12.05
C GLY A 135 8.18 6.41 -12.72
N ASN A 136 7.15 5.78 -13.27
CA ASN A 136 5.98 6.49 -13.78
C ASN A 136 4.93 6.65 -12.66
N PRO A 137 4.69 7.87 -12.14
CA PRO A 137 3.70 8.08 -11.08
C PRO A 137 2.28 7.74 -11.50
N TYR A 138 1.95 7.81 -12.79
CA TYR A 138 0.59 7.54 -13.28
C TYR A 138 0.24 6.05 -13.32
N LYS A 139 1.19 5.16 -13.00
CA LYS A 139 0.95 3.71 -12.86
C LYS A 139 0.56 3.31 -11.44
N ILE A 140 0.68 4.20 -10.46
CA ILE A 140 0.33 3.87 -9.06
C ILE A 140 -1.18 3.72 -8.90
N GLN A 141 -1.59 2.70 -8.16
CA GLN A 141 -3.00 2.41 -7.87
C GLN A 141 -3.41 2.89 -6.49
N PHE A 142 -4.70 3.21 -6.31
CA PHE A 142 -5.25 3.59 -5.00
C PHE A 142 -5.00 2.48 -3.97
N GLY A 143 -4.48 2.83 -2.80
CA GLY A 143 -4.10 1.88 -1.76
C GLY A 143 -2.75 1.19 -1.99
N GLU A 144 -2.08 1.41 -3.13
CA GLU A 144 -0.72 0.91 -3.34
C GLU A 144 0.21 1.54 -2.31
N ARG A 145 1.06 0.70 -1.73
CA ARG A 145 1.99 1.10 -0.69
C ARG A 145 3.08 2.00 -1.26
N VAL A 146 3.46 2.99 -0.47
CA VAL A 146 4.52 3.93 -0.79
C VAL A 146 5.44 4.12 0.40
N TYR A 147 6.67 4.52 0.09
CA TYR A 147 7.72 4.74 1.08
C TYR A 147 8.24 6.15 0.90
N ALA A 148 8.26 6.94 1.97
CA ALA A 148 8.89 8.26 1.98
C ALA A 148 10.22 8.17 2.72
N PHE A 149 11.27 8.67 2.08
CA PHE A 149 12.59 8.75 2.68
C PHE A 149 12.91 10.20 3.01
N GLY A 150 13.44 10.44 4.22
CA GLY A 150 13.86 11.78 4.59
C GLY A 150 14.62 11.83 5.89
N TYR A 151 15.24 12.96 6.13
CA TYR A 151 15.90 13.32 7.38
C TYR A 151 14.97 14.25 8.15
N PRO A 152 14.23 13.76 9.15
CA PRO A 152 13.46 14.62 10.03
C PRO A 152 14.37 15.58 10.78
N LEU A 153 13.79 16.65 11.34
CA LEU A 153 14.51 17.73 12.04
C LEU A 153 15.67 17.23 12.93
N PRO A 154 16.75 18.04 13.08
CA PRO A 154 17.95 17.66 13.84
C PRO A 154 17.69 17.16 15.27
N ASP A 155 16.65 17.65 15.93
CA ASP A 155 16.27 17.28 17.30
C ASP A 155 15.80 15.81 17.43
N LEU A 156 15.40 15.19 16.32
CA LEU A 156 15.00 13.77 16.24
C LEU A 156 16.16 12.85 15.82
N GLY A 157 17.34 13.41 15.56
CA GLY A 157 18.57 12.71 15.17
C GLY A 157 18.91 12.82 13.67
N PRO A 158 20.19 12.74 13.28
CA PRO A 158 20.66 12.97 11.91
C PRO A 158 20.46 11.77 10.97
N ASN A 159 19.61 10.82 11.36
CA ASN A 159 19.48 9.54 10.66
C ASN A 159 18.41 9.61 9.59
N LEU A 160 18.66 8.91 8.49
CA LEU A 160 17.67 8.71 7.44
C LEU A 160 16.51 7.88 8.00
N ILE A 161 15.29 8.40 7.89
CA ILE A 161 14.07 7.72 8.27
C ILE A 161 13.31 7.30 7.01
N VAL A 162 12.71 6.12 7.08
CA VAL A 162 11.78 5.62 6.07
C VAL A 162 10.42 5.53 6.73
N THR A 163 9.42 6.26 6.21
CA THR A 163 8.03 6.10 6.61
C THR A 163 7.29 5.31 5.54
N VAL A 164 6.31 4.52 5.98
CA VAL A 164 5.48 3.68 5.11
C VAL A 164 4.05 4.18 5.19
N GLY A 165 3.39 4.23 4.05
CA GLY A 165 1.98 4.57 3.97
C GLY A 165 1.41 4.13 2.63
N GLN A 166 0.33 4.77 2.21
CA GLN A 166 -0.40 4.38 1.00
C GLN A 166 -0.79 5.59 0.15
N PHE A 167 -0.89 5.36 -1.15
CA PHE A 167 -1.42 6.36 -2.07
C PHE A 167 -2.94 6.47 -1.95
N SER A 168 -3.43 7.66 -1.56
CA SER A 168 -4.85 7.96 -1.35
C SER A 168 -5.52 8.60 -2.57
N GLY A 169 -4.81 8.71 -3.69
CA GLY A 169 -5.35 9.22 -4.95
C GLY A 169 -4.78 10.58 -5.39
N TRP A 170 -5.20 10.98 -6.58
CA TRP A 170 -4.78 12.23 -7.20
C TRP A 170 -5.62 13.42 -6.72
N ARG A 171 -5.00 14.58 -6.50
CA ARG A 171 -5.71 15.83 -6.25
C ARG A 171 -5.30 16.89 -7.28
N PRO A 172 -6.25 17.68 -7.83
CA PRO A 172 -5.91 18.85 -8.63
C PRO A 172 -4.97 19.77 -7.83
N PHE A 173 -4.04 20.43 -8.50
CA PHE A 173 -3.19 21.45 -7.88
C PHE A 173 -2.57 22.34 -8.96
N GLN A 174 -2.78 23.65 -8.88
CA GLN A 174 -2.39 24.58 -9.93
C GLN A 174 -2.92 24.10 -11.29
N LYS A 175 -2.08 24.05 -12.33
CA LYS A 175 -2.41 23.52 -13.67
C LYS A 175 -2.26 21.99 -13.77
N GLY A 176 -1.98 21.30 -12.66
CA GLY A 176 -1.61 19.89 -12.62
C GLY A 176 -2.34 19.10 -11.54
N LYS A 177 -1.68 18.03 -11.07
CA LYS A 177 -2.17 17.18 -9.99
C LYS A 177 -1.02 16.75 -9.07
N VAL A 178 -1.32 16.52 -7.80
CA VAL A 178 -0.41 15.96 -6.80
C VAL A 178 -0.88 14.59 -6.34
N LEU A 179 0.05 13.82 -5.80
CA LEU A 179 -0.27 12.58 -5.09
C LEU A 179 -0.71 12.93 -3.67
N GLN A 180 -1.93 12.56 -3.28
CA GLN A 180 -2.35 12.55 -1.88
C GLN A 180 -1.95 11.21 -1.25
N LEU A 181 -1.41 11.28 -0.05
CA LEU A 181 -0.85 10.16 0.67
C LEU A 181 -1.43 10.11 2.09
N ASP A 182 -1.63 8.90 2.55
CA ASP A 182 -1.87 8.59 3.96
C ASP A 182 -0.57 7.99 4.51
N ILE A 183 0.33 8.88 4.89
CA ILE A 183 1.68 8.58 5.37
C ILE A 183 2.12 9.67 6.34
N GLN A 184 2.78 9.25 7.42
CA GLN A 184 3.34 10.19 8.39
C GLN A 184 4.55 10.91 7.79
N ILE A 185 4.43 12.22 7.72
CA ILE A 185 5.45 13.10 7.14
C ILE A 185 5.70 14.22 8.15
N ASN A 186 6.96 14.37 8.57
CA ASN A 186 7.38 15.37 9.54
C ASN A 186 8.22 16.46 8.85
N PRO A 187 8.34 17.65 9.45
CA PRO A 187 9.34 18.63 9.02
C PRO A 187 10.74 18.00 8.87
N GLY A 188 11.42 18.30 7.76
CA GLY A 188 12.68 17.67 7.35
C GLY A 188 12.55 16.64 6.22
N ASN A 189 11.40 15.97 6.08
CA ASN A 189 11.14 15.07 4.95
C ASN A 189 10.88 15.79 3.61
N SER A 190 10.61 17.11 3.63
CA SER A 190 10.42 17.94 2.44
C SER A 190 11.59 17.78 1.47
N GLY A 191 11.27 17.50 0.21
CA GLY A 191 12.23 17.28 -0.86
C GLY A 191 12.74 15.84 -0.97
N GLY A 192 12.39 14.97 -0.02
CA GLY A 192 12.74 13.54 -0.04
C GLY A 192 11.95 12.75 -1.09
N PRO A 193 12.44 11.59 -1.55
CA PRO A 193 11.75 10.81 -2.56
C PRO A 193 10.57 10.02 -1.97
N LEU A 194 9.47 9.99 -2.73
CA LEU A 194 8.38 9.04 -2.57
C LEU A 194 8.58 7.88 -3.54
N VAL A 195 8.65 6.67 -3.00
CA VAL A 195 9.04 5.45 -3.72
C VAL A 195 7.90 4.44 -3.73
N ASN A 196 7.69 3.79 -4.87
CA ASN A 196 6.75 2.66 -4.99
C ASN A 196 7.38 1.32 -4.56
N GLU A 197 6.60 0.24 -4.53
CA GLU A 197 7.09 -1.09 -4.14
C GLU A 197 8.18 -1.66 -5.07
N ARG A 198 8.34 -1.11 -6.29
CA ARG A 198 9.39 -1.50 -7.24
C ARG A 198 10.72 -0.80 -6.97
N GLY A 199 10.81 0.05 -5.95
CA GLY A 199 12.01 0.84 -5.66
C GLY A 199 12.22 2.01 -6.63
N GLU A 200 11.16 2.46 -7.31
CA GLU A 200 11.22 3.59 -8.23
C GLU A 200 10.64 4.84 -7.56
N VAL A 201 11.33 5.95 -7.70
CA VAL A 201 10.85 7.26 -7.24
C VAL A 201 9.72 7.70 -8.16
N ILE A 202 8.55 7.92 -7.59
CA ILE A 202 7.34 8.39 -8.28
C ILE A 202 6.96 9.80 -7.86
N GLY A 203 7.47 10.32 -6.75
CA GLY A 203 7.22 11.69 -6.35
C GLY A 203 8.28 12.30 -5.45
N ILE A 204 8.11 13.58 -5.16
CA ILE A 204 8.90 14.36 -4.21
C ILE A 204 7.97 14.76 -3.07
N VAL A 205 8.29 14.33 -1.85
CA VAL A 205 7.49 14.59 -0.65
C VAL A 205 7.57 16.06 -0.29
N PHE A 206 6.43 16.65 0.05
CA PHE A 206 6.35 18.03 0.52
C PHE A 206 5.81 18.00 1.95
N SER A 207 6.70 18.18 2.95
CA SER A 207 6.42 17.86 4.36
C SER A 207 5.89 19.00 5.19
N ARG A 208 6.11 20.24 4.75
CA ARG A 208 5.28 21.34 5.21
C ARG A 208 3.95 21.14 4.54
N LEU A 209 2.92 20.79 5.30
CA LEU A 209 1.56 20.98 4.85
C LEU A 209 1.43 22.46 4.58
N ASN A 210 1.66 22.91 3.33
CA ASN A 210 1.56 24.32 3.01
C ASN A 210 0.10 24.66 3.32
N PRO A 211 -0.17 25.48 4.36
CA PRO A 211 -1.52 25.84 4.69
C PRO A 211 -2.21 26.42 3.47
N TRP A 212 -1.46 27.05 2.56
CA TRP A 212 -1.93 27.54 1.27
C TRP A 212 -2.30 26.44 0.27
N ILE A 213 -1.60 25.29 0.21
CA ILE A 213 -2.02 24.17 -0.67
C ILE A 213 -3.31 23.58 -0.13
N TYR A 214 -3.37 23.29 1.16
CA TYR A 214 -4.57 22.70 1.75
C TYR A 214 -5.74 23.69 1.69
N LEU A 215 -5.56 24.95 2.10
CA LEU A 215 -6.54 26.02 1.97
C LEU A 215 -6.98 26.24 0.51
N TYR A 216 -6.06 26.19 -0.46
CA TYR A 216 -6.39 26.27 -1.88
C TYR A 216 -7.26 25.09 -2.34
N LEU A 217 -7.06 23.89 -1.79
CA LEU A 217 -7.79 22.69 -2.18
C LEU A 217 -9.09 22.45 -1.41
N THR A 218 -9.16 22.87 -0.15
CA THR A 218 -10.24 22.51 0.78
C THR A 218 -10.95 23.71 1.38
N GLY A 219 -10.34 24.90 1.39
CA GLY A 219 -10.88 26.08 2.06
C GLY A 219 -10.83 26.03 3.60
N GLU A 220 -10.18 25.02 4.18
CA GLU A 220 -10.15 24.79 5.64
C GLU A 220 -8.71 24.69 6.17
N ILE A 221 -8.54 24.67 7.49
CA ILE A 221 -7.26 24.36 8.15
C ILE A 221 -7.31 22.86 8.55
N PRO A 222 -6.30 22.04 8.23
CA PRO A 222 -6.40 20.59 8.36
C PRO A 222 -6.48 20.10 9.80
N THR A 223 -7.32 19.10 10.03
CA THR A 223 -7.36 18.27 11.25
C THR A 223 -7.08 16.80 10.88
N GLY A 224 -5.84 16.48 10.49
CA GLY A 224 -5.42 15.11 10.14
C GLY A 224 -4.07 15.02 9.43
N THR A 225 -3.49 13.80 9.35
CA THR A 225 -2.21 13.52 8.66
C THR A 225 -2.41 13.27 7.18
N ILE A 226 -2.82 14.30 6.42
CA ILE A 226 -2.82 14.24 4.96
C ILE A 226 -1.50 14.77 4.44
N ALA A 227 -0.76 13.94 3.72
CA ALA A 227 0.50 14.33 3.08
C ALA A 227 0.34 14.40 1.56
N PHE A 228 1.23 15.17 0.94
CA PHE A 228 1.25 15.32 -0.52
C PHE A 228 2.65 15.11 -1.07
N ALA A 229 2.71 14.64 -2.32
CA ALA A 229 3.94 14.60 -3.10
C ALA A 229 3.71 15.12 -4.52
N MET A 230 4.68 15.86 -5.03
CA MET A 230 4.71 16.27 -6.43
C MET A 230 5.12 15.09 -7.30
N PRO A 231 4.48 14.86 -8.46
CA PRO A 231 4.91 13.83 -9.40
C PRO A 231 6.36 14.05 -9.80
N VAL A 232 7.17 12.99 -9.80
CA VAL A 232 8.59 13.08 -10.18
C VAL A 232 8.76 13.58 -11.62
N THR A 233 7.77 13.35 -12.48
CA THR A 233 7.74 13.82 -13.87
C THR A 233 7.71 15.34 -13.99
N TYR A 234 7.35 16.07 -12.93
CA TYR A 234 7.35 17.54 -12.93
C TYR A 234 8.77 18.14 -12.85
N LEU A 235 9.79 17.32 -12.62
CA LEU A 235 11.18 17.76 -12.77
C LEU A 235 11.58 17.94 -14.24
N TRP A 236 10.86 17.32 -15.19
CA TRP A 236 11.23 17.34 -16.61
C TRP A 236 11.43 18.75 -17.19
N PRO A 237 10.54 19.74 -16.96
CA PRO A 237 10.68 21.08 -17.55
C PRO A 237 11.86 21.87 -17.01
N ILE A 238 12.28 21.60 -15.76
CA ILE A 238 13.38 22.31 -15.10
C ILE A 238 14.73 21.61 -15.27
N LEU A 239 14.78 20.46 -15.93
CA LEU A 239 16.01 19.75 -16.22
C LEU A 239 16.57 20.10 -17.61
N GLY A 240 17.89 20.16 -17.68
CA GLY A 240 18.66 20.36 -18.89
C GLY A 240 18.64 19.15 -19.84
N LYS A 241 19.78 18.85 -20.46
CA LYS A 241 19.90 17.71 -21.40
C LYS A 241 19.84 16.36 -20.66
N GLU A 242 20.22 16.34 -19.40
CA GLU A 242 20.24 15.17 -18.51
C GLU A 242 18.85 14.55 -18.34
N ARG A 243 17.76 15.29 -18.60
CA ARG A 243 16.39 14.75 -18.53
C ARG A 243 16.19 13.51 -19.39
N TYR A 244 16.86 13.41 -20.54
CA TYR A 244 16.75 12.26 -21.43
C TYR A 244 17.39 11.00 -20.85
N ASP A 245 18.42 11.17 -20.02
CA ASP A 245 19.08 10.07 -19.31
C ASP A 245 18.28 9.69 -18.05
N ILE A 246 17.81 10.70 -17.30
CA ILE A 246 17.06 10.54 -16.05
C ILE A 246 15.70 9.84 -16.28
N PHE A 247 14.98 10.24 -17.33
CA PHE A 247 13.64 9.73 -17.65
C PHE A 247 13.63 8.75 -18.83
N ARG A 248 14.78 8.17 -19.16
CA ARG A 248 14.89 7.23 -20.27
C ARG A 248 13.85 6.10 -20.08
N PRO A 249 12.97 5.83 -21.07
CA PRO A 249 12.10 4.67 -20.99
C PRO A 249 12.97 3.41 -20.91
N LEU A 250 12.74 2.55 -19.92
CA LEU A 250 13.36 1.22 -19.85
C LEU A 250 12.87 0.36 -21.03
N THR A 251 13.39 0.62 -22.22
CA THR A 251 13.16 -0.14 -23.47
C THR A 251 14.48 -0.56 -24.12
N THR A 252 15.56 -0.59 -23.33
CA THR A 252 16.83 -1.19 -23.77
C THR A 252 17.40 -2.06 -22.66
N GLY A 253 16.84 -3.26 -22.56
CA GLY A 253 17.38 -4.40 -21.82
C GLY A 253 16.68 -5.66 -22.33
N ALA A 254 17.38 -6.44 -23.15
CA ALA A 254 16.96 -7.66 -23.86
C ALA A 254 16.00 -7.45 -25.07
N SER A 255 16.62 -7.37 -26.25
CA SER A 255 16.00 -7.69 -27.54
C SER A 255 15.62 -9.17 -27.57
N GLU A 256 14.33 -9.49 -27.47
CA GLU A 256 13.75 -10.62 -28.19
C GLU A 256 12.55 -10.13 -29.00
N ARG A 257 12.62 -10.34 -30.31
CA ARG A 257 11.60 -10.01 -31.30
C ARG A 257 10.39 -10.92 -31.15
N GLY A 258 9.18 -10.36 -31.13
CA GLY A 258 7.91 -11.08 -31.32
C GLY A 258 6.79 -10.10 -31.67
N PRO A 259 5.89 -10.40 -32.62
CA PRO A 259 5.12 -9.39 -33.34
C PRO A 259 3.81 -8.99 -32.65
N GLY A 260 3.52 -7.68 -32.74
CA GLY A 260 2.23 -6.99 -32.69
C GLY A 260 1.04 -7.59 -31.94
N LEU A 261 0.59 -6.91 -30.89
CA LEU A 261 -0.82 -6.90 -30.49
C LEU A 261 -1.26 -5.51 -29.98
N LYS A 262 -2.51 -5.21 -30.30
CA LYS A 262 -3.17 -3.89 -30.33
C LYS A 262 -3.33 -3.23 -28.96
N SER A 263 -3.45 -1.89 -28.98
CA SER A 263 -3.78 -1.09 -27.81
C SER A 263 -5.22 -1.33 -27.35
N GLU A 264 -5.38 -1.74 -26.09
CA GLU A 264 -6.64 -1.60 -25.36
C GLU A 264 -6.43 -0.64 -24.19
N SER A 265 -7.26 0.39 -24.12
CA SER A 265 -7.32 1.38 -23.03
C SER A 265 -7.94 0.76 -21.77
N PRO A 266 -7.40 0.99 -20.56
CA PRO A 266 -8.04 0.50 -19.33
C PRO A 266 -9.15 1.44 -18.82
N PRO A 267 -10.13 0.90 -18.07
CA PRO A 267 -11.37 1.58 -17.69
C PRO A 267 -11.23 2.50 -16.45
N SER A 268 -12.24 3.35 -16.27
CA SER A 268 -12.43 4.34 -15.21
C SER A 268 -12.37 3.80 -13.77
N SER A 269 -11.80 4.61 -12.87
CA SER A 269 -11.60 4.39 -11.43
C SER A 269 -12.89 4.21 -10.62
N THR A 270 -12.96 3.17 -9.79
CA THR A 270 -14.02 2.91 -8.78
C THR A 270 -13.60 3.37 -7.39
N ARG A 271 -14.44 4.16 -6.70
CA ARG A 271 -14.28 4.56 -5.28
C ARG A 271 -14.25 3.31 -4.38
N THR A 272 -13.38 3.29 -3.38
CA THR A 272 -13.42 2.27 -2.32
C THR A 272 -14.53 2.61 -1.32
N THR A 273 -15.49 1.71 -1.18
CA THR A 273 -16.57 1.76 -0.19
C THR A 273 -16.04 1.32 1.19
N PRO A 274 -16.38 2.01 2.31
CA PRO A 274 -16.06 1.56 3.68
C PRO A 274 -16.49 0.12 3.93
N GLY A 275 -15.90 -0.61 4.88
CA GLY A 275 -16.21 -2.02 5.09
C GLY A 275 -15.92 -2.58 6.48
N SER A 276 -16.15 -3.87 6.66
CA SER A 276 -15.88 -4.61 7.89
C SER A 276 -15.55 -6.07 7.62
N PHE A 277 -14.70 -6.65 8.45
CA PHE A 277 -14.26 -8.04 8.40
C PHE A 277 -14.57 -8.65 9.73
N CYS A 278 -15.21 -9.81 9.72
CA CYS A 278 -15.64 -10.48 10.93
C CYS A 278 -15.46 -11.99 10.79
N ILE A 279 -14.94 -12.60 11.86
CA ILE A 279 -14.95 -14.05 12.03
C ILE A 279 -16.21 -14.38 12.82
N LEU A 280 -17.05 -15.25 12.26
CA LEU A 280 -18.34 -15.64 12.80
C LEU A 280 -18.32 -17.10 13.26
N SER A 281 -18.90 -17.37 14.42
CA SER A 281 -19.21 -18.71 14.91
C SER A 281 -20.69 -18.82 15.26
N GLY A 282 -21.33 -19.93 14.87
CA GLY A 282 -22.73 -20.20 15.18
C GLY A 282 -22.93 -20.81 16.57
N ILE A 283 -23.97 -20.38 17.30
CA ILE A 283 -24.44 -21.00 18.55
C ILE A 283 -25.97 -21.17 18.48
N ALA A 284 -26.46 -22.34 18.05
CA ALA A 284 -27.80 -22.87 18.37
C ALA A 284 -27.97 -24.31 17.82
N ASP A 285 -28.96 -25.03 18.34
CA ASP A 285 -29.26 -26.46 18.19
C ASP A 285 -29.28 -27.02 16.75
N LEU A 286 -28.68 -28.21 16.60
CA LEU A 286 -28.63 -29.11 15.43
C LEU A 286 -27.58 -28.75 14.35
N ALA A 287 -26.81 -29.77 13.97
CA ALA A 287 -25.69 -29.73 13.02
C ALA A 287 -25.99 -28.93 11.73
N PRO A 288 -25.00 -28.25 11.11
CA PRO A 288 -23.54 -28.28 11.37
C PRO A 288 -23.02 -27.03 12.11
N ILE A 289 -21.89 -27.17 12.83
CA ILE A 289 -21.14 -26.00 13.34
C ILE A 289 -20.60 -25.26 12.11
N ALA A 290 -21.10 -24.05 11.89
CA ALA A 290 -20.62 -23.17 10.82
C ALA A 290 -19.56 -22.22 11.37
N PHE A 291 -18.32 -22.35 10.89
CA PHE A 291 -17.28 -21.34 11.04
C PHE A 291 -17.24 -20.49 9.77
N GLY A 292 -17.40 -19.17 9.94
CA GLY A 292 -17.57 -18.27 8.81
C GLY A 292 -16.62 -17.08 8.80
N LEU A 293 -16.16 -16.70 7.62
CA LEU A 293 -15.52 -15.41 7.37
C LEU A 293 -16.48 -14.52 6.60
N CYS A 294 -16.67 -13.31 7.09
CA CYS A 294 -17.53 -12.32 6.47
C CYS A 294 -16.74 -11.05 6.16
N LEU A 295 -16.74 -10.65 4.89
CA LEU A 295 -16.27 -9.35 4.43
C LEU A 295 -17.48 -8.56 3.94
N GLN A 296 -17.70 -7.37 4.47
CA GLN A 296 -18.89 -6.59 4.16
C GLN A 296 -18.50 -5.16 3.87
N SER A 297 -18.87 -4.65 2.70
CA SER A 297 -18.78 -3.23 2.37
C SER A 297 -20.04 -2.52 2.83
N HIS A 298 -19.91 -1.34 3.39
CA HIS A 298 -20.96 -0.49 3.94
C HIS A 298 -21.09 0.80 3.12
N GLY A 299 -22.26 1.00 2.50
CA GLY A 299 -22.74 2.30 2.04
C GLY A 299 -23.72 2.93 3.04
N GLN A 300 -24.30 4.08 2.70
CA GLN A 300 -25.26 4.78 3.59
C GLN A 300 -26.54 3.98 3.89
N PHE A 301 -27.00 3.17 2.95
CA PHE A 301 -28.28 2.45 3.05
C PHE A 301 -28.18 0.95 2.78
N GLY A 302 -26.98 0.45 2.46
CA GLY A 302 -26.74 -0.95 2.11
C GLY A 302 -25.35 -1.19 1.57
N GLY A 303 -25.06 -2.43 1.20
CA GLY A 303 -23.76 -2.80 0.63
C GLY A 303 -23.64 -4.25 0.20
N GLY A 304 -22.45 -4.61 -0.25
CA GLY A 304 -22.11 -5.96 -0.69
C GLY A 304 -21.40 -6.77 0.39
N ARG A 305 -21.68 -8.06 0.44
CA ARG A 305 -21.13 -9.00 1.42
C ARG A 305 -20.54 -10.22 0.73
N LEU A 306 -19.40 -10.67 1.21
CA LEU A 306 -18.74 -11.91 0.85
C LEU A 306 -18.71 -12.82 2.08
N GLU A 307 -19.17 -14.04 1.92
CA GLU A 307 -19.26 -15.03 2.99
C GLU A 307 -18.57 -16.32 2.58
N PHE A 308 -17.78 -16.87 3.51
CA PHE A 308 -17.24 -18.21 3.44
C PHE A 308 -17.67 -18.94 4.68
N ASP A 309 -18.36 -20.07 4.56
CA ASP A 309 -18.73 -20.92 5.69
C ASP A 309 -18.17 -22.33 5.50
N VAL A 310 -17.64 -22.91 6.56
CA VAL A 310 -17.28 -24.32 6.63
C VAL A 310 -18.29 -25.02 7.51
N TYR A 311 -18.91 -26.07 6.98
CA TYR A 311 -19.88 -26.90 7.67
C TYR A 311 -19.24 -28.21 8.12
N ALA A 312 -19.51 -28.65 9.36
CA ALA A 312 -18.95 -29.89 9.89
C ALA A 312 -19.91 -30.66 10.83
N HIS A 313 -19.75 -31.98 10.89
CA HIS A 313 -20.45 -32.84 11.85
C HIS A 313 -19.89 -32.61 13.27
N GLY A 314 -20.32 -31.53 13.92
CA GLY A 314 -19.80 -31.16 15.24
C GLY A 314 -18.37 -30.61 15.16
N GLU A 315 -17.53 -30.96 16.13
CA GLU A 315 -16.18 -30.43 16.28
C GLU A 315 -15.24 -30.92 15.16
N ILE A 316 -14.57 -30.00 14.45
CA ILE A 316 -13.65 -30.31 13.35
C ILE A 316 -12.33 -30.84 13.93
N LYS A 317 -12.09 -32.15 13.80
CA LYS A 317 -10.83 -32.80 14.22
C LYS A 317 -10.00 -33.26 13.04
N SER A 318 -10.64 -33.43 11.88
CA SER A 318 -10.07 -33.94 10.65
C SER A 318 -10.83 -33.44 9.42
N GLU A 319 -10.26 -33.62 8.23
CA GLU A 319 -10.90 -33.23 6.97
C GLU A 319 -12.19 -34.02 6.68
N GLU A 320 -12.33 -35.23 7.22
CA GLU A 320 -13.52 -36.08 7.08
C GLU A 320 -14.73 -35.51 7.85
N ASP A 321 -14.50 -34.66 8.84
CA ASP A 321 -15.54 -33.98 9.61
C ASP A 321 -16.19 -32.83 8.81
N ILE A 322 -15.53 -32.37 7.73
CA ILE A 322 -15.99 -31.26 6.88
C ILE A 322 -17.04 -31.78 5.91
N LEU A 323 -18.27 -31.33 6.13
CA LEU A 323 -19.43 -31.64 5.29
C LEU A 323 -19.46 -30.85 3.99
N GLY A 324 -18.89 -29.65 4.00
CA GLY A 324 -18.85 -28.80 2.84
C GLY A 324 -18.30 -27.41 3.15
N ILE A 325 -17.83 -26.75 2.09
CA ILE A 325 -17.42 -25.36 2.12
C ILE A 325 -18.38 -24.60 1.22
N ALA A 326 -18.95 -23.55 1.77
CA ALA A 326 -19.91 -22.70 1.10
C ALA A 326 -19.32 -21.32 0.89
N PHE A 327 -19.57 -20.77 -0.29
CA PHE A 327 -19.20 -19.43 -0.67
C PHE A 327 -20.43 -18.71 -1.18
N GLY A 328 -20.64 -17.49 -0.69
CA GLY A 328 -21.80 -16.68 -1.04
C GLY A 328 -21.46 -15.22 -1.20
N VAL A 329 -22.21 -14.58 -2.09
CA VAL A 329 -22.24 -13.13 -2.23
C VAL A 329 -23.63 -12.66 -1.86
N GLY A 330 -23.70 -11.62 -1.05
CA GLY A 330 -24.96 -11.07 -0.56
C GLY A 330 -25.05 -9.57 -0.72
N LEU A 331 -26.29 -9.10 -0.76
CA LEU A 331 -26.63 -7.69 -0.66
C LEU A 331 -27.44 -7.50 0.61
N PHE A 332 -27.17 -6.41 1.31
CA PHE A 332 -27.89 -6.08 2.53
C PHE A 332 -28.24 -4.60 2.55
N GLY A 333 -29.32 -4.26 3.24
CA GLY A 333 -29.74 -2.91 3.55
C GLY A 333 -29.67 -2.66 5.05
N GLY A 334 -29.24 -1.48 5.46
CA GLY A 334 -29.10 -1.11 6.87
C GLY A 334 -28.81 0.37 7.05
N ILE A 335 -29.13 0.89 8.24
CA ILE A 335 -28.96 2.30 8.58
C ILE A 335 -27.98 2.37 9.76
N LYS A 336 -26.91 3.18 9.65
CA LYS A 336 -25.99 3.38 10.78
C LYS A 336 -26.62 4.34 11.79
N LEU A 337 -26.80 3.89 13.03
CA LEU A 337 -27.32 4.67 14.15
C LEU A 337 -26.22 4.76 15.23
N LEU A 338 -25.36 5.78 15.13
CA LEU A 338 -24.22 5.97 16.03
C LEU A 338 -23.31 4.72 16.08
N VAL A 339 -23.31 4.01 17.20
CA VAL A 339 -22.50 2.80 17.48
C VAL A 339 -23.22 1.50 17.16
N ILE A 340 -24.48 1.57 16.75
CA ILE A 340 -25.32 0.42 16.42
C ILE A 340 -25.69 0.50 14.94
N ARG A 341 -25.49 -0.59 14.21
CA ARG A 341 -25.88 -0.69 12.81
C ARG A 341 -26.74 -1.93 12.60
N PRO A 342 -28.07 -1.82 12.69
CA PRO A 342 -28.96 -2.90 12.26
C PRO A 342 -28.93 -3.03 10.74
N TYR A 343 -28.96 -4.27 10.26
CA TYR A 343 -29.06 -4.57 8.83
C TYR A 343 -29.82 -5.87 8.61
N MET A 344 -30.34 -6.02 7.39
CA MET A 344 -30.88 -7.26 6.89
C MET A 344 -30.49 -7.45 5.43
N GLY A 345 -30.36 -8.68 5.00
CA GLY A 345 -29.93 -8.96 3.65
C GLY A 345 -30.22 -10.37 3.20
N VAL A 346 -29.88 -10.61 1.94
CA VAL A 346 -29.94 -11.91 1.32
C VAL A 346 -28.58 -12.23 0.71
N SER A 347 -28.14 -13.47 0.84
CA SER A 347 -26.98 -14.00 0.15
C SER A 347 -27.34 -15.22 -0.67
N VAL A 348 -26.73 -15.34 -1.83
CA VAL A 348 -26.85 -16.51 -2.69
C VAL A 348 -25.44 -17.05 -2.89
N GLY A 349 -25.30 -18.33 -2.61
CA GLY A 349 -24.05 -19.04 -2.78
C GLY A 349 -24.23 -20.27 -3.65
N TRP A 350 -23.11 -20.95 -3.88
CA TRP A 350 -23.18 -22.24 -4.56
C TRP A 350 -23.94 -23.21 -3.64
N LEU A 351 -25.16 -23.59 -4.05
CA LEU A 351 -26.06 -24.54 -3.39
C LEU A 351 -26.89 -24.03 -2.20
N TYR A 352 -26.98 -22.72 -1.96
CA TYR A 352 -27.89 -22.17 -0.94
C TYR A 352 -28.35 -20.75 -1.26
N ALA A 353 -29.50 -20.38 -0.72
CA ALA A 353 -29.98 -19.02 -0.58
C ALA A 353 -30.22 -18.75 0.90
N ARG A 354 -29.91 -17.54 1.35
CA ARG A 354 -29.94 -17.19 2.77
C ARG A 354 -30.56 -15.83 2.97
N ALA A 355 -31.35 -15.71 4.02
CA ALA A 355 -31.76 -14.44 4.58
C ALA A 355 -31.06 -14.25 5.94
N PHE A 356 -30.61 -13.04 6.22
CA PHE A 356 -29.98 -12.72 7.49
C PHE A 356 -30.44 -11.36 7.99
N ALA A 357 -30.51 -11.24 9.31
CA ALA A 357 -30.77 -9.98 10.00
C ALA A 357 -29.84 -9.91 11.21
N GLY A 358 -29.17 -8.78 11.37
CA GLY A 358 -28.14 -8.64 12.38
C GLY A 358 -27.96 -7.21 12.84
N VAL A 359 -27.14 -7.08 13.87
CA VAL A 359 -26.69 -5.81 14.40
C VAL A 359 -25.19 -5.84 14.58
N ASP A 360 -24.53 -4.81 14.04
CA ASP A 360 -23.13 -4.53 14.34
C ASP A 360 -23.06 -3.49 15.45
N LEU A 361 -22.28 -3.80 16.47
CA LEU A 361 -21.92 -2.91 17.56
C LEU A 361 -20.46 -2.50 17.36
N THR A 362 -20.22 -1.23 17.11
CA THR A 362 -18.89 -0.71 16.79
C THR A 362 -18.35 0.14 17.92
N TRP A 363 -17.12 -0.14 18.35
CA TRP A 363 -16.39 0.66 19.34
C TRP A 363 -14.98 0.97 18.82
N GLY A 364 -14.80 2.16 18.24
CA GLY A 364 -13.58 2.45 17.48
C GLY A 364 -13.49 1.56 16.25
N SER A 365 -12.36 0.89 16.04
CA SER A 365 -12.18 -0.09 14.97
C SER A 365 -12.70 -1.49 15.32
N LEU A 366 -13.08 -1.74 16.58
CA LEU A 366 -13.58 -3.03 17.01
C LEU A 366 -15.06 -3.17 16.64
N LEU A 367 -15.41 -4.31 16.05
CA LEU A 367 -16.78 -4.65 15.69
C LEU A 367 -17.19 -5.96 16.37
N ALA A 368 -18.32 -5.92 17.07
CA ALA A 368 -19.02 -7.09 17.54
C ALA A 368 -20.30 -7.26 16.73
N ARG A 369 -20.53 -8.47 16.23
CA ARG A 369 -21.66 -8.81 15.36
C ARG A 369 -22.52 -9.87 16.02
N ILE A 370 -23.83 -9.62 16.01
CA ILE A 370 -24.84 -10.60 16.38
C ILE A 370 -25.79 -10.70 15.19
N GLU A 371 -25.94 -11.90 14.64
CA GLU A 371 -26.67 -12.10 13.40
C GLU A 371 -27.52 -13.37 13.46
N ALA A 372 -28.80 -13.25 13.16
CA ALA A 372 -29.68 -14.37 12.90
C ALA A 372 -29.68 -14.68 11.41
N VAL A 373 -29.57 -15.96 11.07
CA VAL A 373 -29.40 -16.45 9.70
C VAL A 373 -30.35 -17.60 9.45
N SER A 374 -31.14 -17.50 8.37
CA SER A 374 -31.96 -18.60 7.85
C SER A 374 -31.43 -19.00 6.48
N THR A 375 -31.02 -20.26 6.33
CA THR A 375 -30.42 -20.81 5.10
C THR A 375 -31.36 -21.84 4.49
N TRP A 376 -31.61 -21.70 3.20
CA TRP A 376 -32.33 -22.65 2.36
C TRP A 376 -31.38 -23.26 1.33
N ALA A 377 -31.28 -24.58 1.31
CA ALA A 377 -30.43 -25.31 0.37
C ALA A 377 -31.14 -26.59 -0.12
N PRO A 378 -30.85 -27.07 -1.34
CA PRO A 378 -31.31 -28.39 -1.77
C PRO A 378 -30.75 -29.52 -0.88
N ASN A 379 -29.59 -29.29 -0.26
CA ASN A 379 -28.98 -30.21 0.68
C ASN A 379 -29.52 -29.95 2.10
N PRO A 380 -30.18 -30.92 2.75
CA PRO A 380 -30.74 -30.75 4.10
C PRO A 380 -29.66 -30.48 5.16
N TYR A 381 -28.41 -30.88 4.93
CA TYR A 381 -27.29 -30.61 5.85
C TYR A 381 -26.80 -29.15 5.83
N VAL A 382 -27.25 -28.35 4.86
CA VAL A 382 -26.90 -26.92 4.73
C VAL A 382 -28.11 -26.03 5.06
N THR A 383 -29.32 -26.60 5.05
CA THR A 383 -30.57 -25.91 5.38
C THR A 383 -30.74 -25.81 6.88
N GLY A 384 -31.11 -24.64 7.39
CA GLY A 384 -31.34 -24.45 8.82
C GLY A 384 -31.28 -23.00 9.26
N GLU A 385 -31.56 -22.79 10.55
CA GLU A 385 -31.50 -21.49 11.22
C GLU A 385 -30.34 -21.47 12.21
N LEU A 386 -29.53 -20.41 12.20
CA LEU A 386 -28.41 -20.23 13.12
C LEU A 386 -28.35 -18.80 13.64
N ILE A 387 -27.90 -18.66 14.89
CA ILE A 387 -27.42 -17.39 15.43
C ILE A 387 -25.91 -17.39 15.33
N LYS A 388 -25.35 -16.46 14.56
CA LYS A 388 -23.92 -16.22 14.43
C LYS A 388 -23.50 -15.08 15.36
N LEU A 389 -22.43 -15.31 16.10
CA LEU A 389 -21.72 -14.30 16.86
C LEU A 389 -20.36 -14.09 16.20
N GLY A 390 -19.94 -12.84 16.06
CA GLY A 390 -18.65 -12.57 15.46
C GLY A 390 -17.94 -11.38 16.05
N LEU A 391 -16.62 -11.42 15.96
CA LEU A 391 -15.73 -10.34 16.34
C LEU A 391 -14.86 -9.99 15.14
N GLY A 392 -14.63 -8.69 14.96
CA GLY A 392 -14.10 -8.17 13.71
C GLY A 392 -13.55 -6.77 13.82
N LEU A 393 -13.11 -6.25 12.67
CA LEU A 393 -12.62 -4.89 12.52
C LEU A 393 -13.44 -4.13 11.47
N GLU A 394 -13.78 -2.88 11.77
CA GLU A 394 -14.35 -1.91 10.80
C GLU A 394 -13.18 -1.12 10.15
N TRP A 395 -13.26 -0.82 8.85
CA TRP A 395 -12.29 0.04 8.13
C TRP A 395 -12.96 0.98 7.12
#